data_AF-A0A931HJ78-F1
#
_entry.id   AF-A0A931HJ78-F1
#
_cell.length_a   1.000
_cell.length_b   1.000
_cell.length_c   1.000
_cell.angle_alpha   90.00
_cell.angle_beta   90.00
_cell.angle_gamma   90.00
#
_symmetry.space_group_name_H-M   'P 1'
#
loop_
_entity.id
_entity.type
_entity.pdbx_description
1 polymer ?
#
loop_
_entity_poly.entity_id
_entity_poly.type
_entity_poly.pdbx_seq_one_letter_code
_entity_poly.pdbx_strand_id
1 'polypeptide(L)'
;MSGTNPAGEPGPRRRLVHRIPTSLRQHWKLLVVFVAFATIMATVFGGARIRPYIVGDATVIASEITENIAGTVDLFDSSVQHEVSLEITDAEYRDMITTFQKTGDKKWVTADLTIDGTFVDDVSVRLKGNSTLMGVRGDDARPGGSGFRPPEGMELPEGFEFPEDFDPGRMGGMMSSASEDDPTSLPLLISFDENVSGRAYQGMTELSVRPGTPVLNEAMALSLTAETGQPTQRYAYTVYSINDSATTTRLLLEHPDDGYANSLFDGNGYLYKADASSRFEYVDDDQSSYADRFKQINAVGSGNLQPIVNFLKWMDAASDEEFDAHLGDWVDVESFARYVATQNLLVNGDDMAGPGQNYYLWYDLGTEKFTVVSWDLNLAMQG
;
A
#
# COMPACT_ATOMS: atom_id res chain seq x y z
N MET A 1 7.34 82.01 -37.00
CA MET A 1 8.38 83.02 -37.24
C MET A 1 9.03 83.36 -35.92
N SER A 2 10.37 83.35 -35.90
CA SER A 2 11.28 83.91 -34.89
C SER A 2 11.15 83.35 -33.45
N GLY A 3 12.21 82.95 -32.76
CA GLY A 3 13.63 83.21 -32.94
C GLY A 3 14.25 83.43 -31.56
N THR A 4 15.30 82.65 -31.28
CA THR A 4 16.45 82.92 -30.38
C THR A 4 16.29 82.97 -28.84
N ASN A 5 17.10 82.09 -28.25
CA ASN A 5 17.58 81.86 -26.86
C ASN A 5 18.09 83.13 -26.13
N PRO A 6 18.23 83.15 -24.77
CA PRO A 6 19.38 82.47 -24.16
C PRO A 6 19.21 81.85 -22.75
N ALA A 7 20.00 80.78 -22.55
CA ALA A 7 20.78 80.37 -21.37
C ALA A 7 20.21 80.59 -19.95
N GLY A 8 19.84 79.48 -19.31
CA GLY A 8 19.93 79.28 -17.86
C GLY A 8 20.56 77.91 -17.59
N GLU A 9 21.74 77.88 -16.97
CA GLU A 9 22.41 76.63 -16.56
C GLU A 9 21.63 75.93 -15.42
N PRO A 10 21.40 74.60 -15.49
CA PRO A 10 21.01 73.82 -14.32
C PRO A 10 22.19 72.98 -13.79
N GLY A 11 22.34 73.01 -12.46
CA GLY A 11 23.48 72.52 -11.68
C GLY A 11 23.79 71.01 -11.72
N PRO A 12 24.79 70.57 -10.92
CA PRO A 12 25.48 69.31 -11.11
C PRO A 12 24.54 68.10 -10.90
N ARG A 13 24.53 67.20 -11.88
CA ARG A 13 23.79 65.93 -11.87
C ARG A 13 24.21 65.07 -10.66
N ARG A 14 23.29 64.84 -9.72
CA ARG A 14 23.45 63.88 -8.62
C ARG A 14 23.69 62.48 -9.20
N ARG A 15 24.86 61.89 -8.90
CA ARG A 15 25.25 60.55 -9.34
C ARG A 15 24.23 59.50 -8.88
N LEU A 16 23.87 58.57 -9.79
CA LEU A 16 22.95 57.42 -9.61
C LEU A 16 23.26 56.50 -8.42
N VAL A 17 24.36 56.73 -7.74
CA VAL A 17 24.84 55.98 -6.59
C VAL A 17 23.79 55.99 -5.45
N HIS A 18 22.94 57.00 -5.30
CA HIS A 18 21.97 57.09 -4.19
C HIS A 18 20.61 56.36 -4.34
N ARG A 19 20.47 55.39 -5.27
CA ARG A 19 19.24 54.57 -5.38
C ARG A 19 19.35 53.14 -4.84
N ILE A 20 20.51 52.75 -4.30
CA ILE A 20 20.71 51.40 -3.77
C ILE A 20 20.49 51.42 -2.25
N PRO A 21 19.60 50.57 -1.70
CA PRO A 21 19.37 50.44 -0.26
C PRO A 21 20.68 50.22 0.50
N THR A 22 20.83 50.85 1.66
CA THR A 22 22.06 50.77 2.48
C THR A 22 22.42 49.35 2.91
N SER A 23 21.42 48.50 3.11
CA SER A 23 21.59 47.05 3.39
C SER A 23 22.33 46.32 2.25
N LEU A 24 22.00 46.63 1.00
CA LEU A 24 22.67 46.05 -0.17
C LEU A 24 24.13 46.48 -0.27
N ARG A 25 24.49 47.69 0.18
CA ARG A 25 25.88 48.15 0.19
C ARG A 25 26.72 47.58 1.33
N GLN A 26 26.11 47.26 2.46
CA GLN A 26 26.83 46.66 3.59
C GLN A 26 27.02 45.14 3.39
N HIS A 27 26.06 44.47 2.75
CA HIS A 27 26.07 43.01 2.58
C HIS A 27 26.35 42.55 1.14
N TRP A 28 26.82 43.44 0.26
CA TRP A 28 27.10 43.08 -1.15
C TRP A 28 28.05 41.88 -1.28
N LYS A 29 29.03 41.74 -0.37
CA LYS A 29 29.93 40.58 -0.33
C LYS A 29 29.19 39.27 -0.06
N LEU A 30 28.20 39.27 0.83
CA LEU A 30 27.38 38.09 1.11
C LEU A 30 26.48 37.75 -0.08
N LEU A 31 25.92 38.74 -0.75
CA LEU A 31 25.14 38.57 -1.97
C LEU A 31 25.99 37.98 -3.10
N VAL A 32 27.21 38.49 -3.29
CA VAL A 32 28.16 37.96 -4.28
C VAL A 32 28.57 36.54 -3.93
N VAL A 33 28.84 36.24 -2.65
CA VAL A 33 29.16 34.88 -2.19
C VAL A 33 27.97 33.93 -2.39
N PHE A 34 26.75 34.36 -2.09
CA PHE A 34 25.54 33.56 -2.29
C PHE A 34 25.29 33.27 -3.78
N VAL A 35 25.41 34.28 -4.64
CA VAL A 35 25.25 34.12 -6.09
C VAL A 35 26.36 33.21 -6.64
N ALA A 36 27.61 33.38 -6.20
CA ALA A 36 28.71 32.51 -6.58
C ALA A 36 28.47 31.06 -6.12
N PHE A 37 28.04 30.86 -4.87
CA PHE A 37 27.70 29.54 -4.34
C PHE A 37 26.55 28.88 -5.11
N ALA A 38 25.45 29.61 -5.37
CA ALA A 38 24.32 29.11 -6.14
C ALA A 38 24.72 28.77 -7.59
N THR A 39 25.59 29.57 -8.21
CA THR A 39 26.12 29.31 -9.55
C THR A 39 27.03 28.08 -9.55
N ILE A 40 27.87 27.89 -8.52
CA ILE A 40 28.70 26.70 -8.35
C ILE A 40 27.82 25.46 -8.12
N MET A 41 26.78 25.55 -7.29
CA MET A 41 25.83 24.46 -7.09
C MET A 41 25.12 24.09 -8.39
N ALA A 42 24.61 25.08 -9.14
CA ALA A 42 23.94 24.83 -10.41
C ALA A 42 24.88 24.27 -11.49
N THR A 43 26.15 24.67 -11.53
CA THR A 43 27.11 24.20 -12.56
C THR A 43 27.78 22.87 -12.19
N VAL A 44 28.09 22.65 -10.90
CA VAL A 44 28.74 21.43 -10.42
C VAL A 44 27.72 20.31 -10.20
N PHE A 45 26.53 20.63 -9.69
CA PHE A 45 25.51 19.64 -9.34
C PHE A 45 24.28 19.67 -10.26
N GLY A 46 24.06 20.69 -11.08
CA GLY A 46 22.88 20.77 -11.96
C GLY A 46 22.86 19.74 -13.11
N GLY A 47 23.99 19.12 -13.43
CA GLY A 47 24.07 17.99 -14.36
C GLY A 47 24.16 16.62 -13.69
N ALA A 48 24.33 16.57 -12.37
CA ALA A 48 24.46 15.33 -11.62
C ALA A 48 23.08 14.93 -11.08
N ARG A 49 22.38 14.04 -11.79
CA ARG A 49 21.20 13.38 -11.23
C ARG A 49 21.69 12.48 -10.10
N ILE A 50 21.51 12.91 -8.85
CA ILE A 50 21.77 12.08 -7.68
C ILE A 50 20.79 10.92 -7.77
N ARG A 51 21.29 9.73 -8.14
CA ARG A 51 20.54 8.48 -8.09
C ARG A 51 20.88 7.82 -6.76
N PRO A 52 20.00 7.88 -5.75
CA PRO A 52 20.22 7.15 -4.53
C PRO A 52 20.18 5.65 -4.87
N TYR A 53 21.33 4.99 -4.86
CA TYR A 53 21.37 3.54 -4.80
C TYR A 53 21.19 3.17 -3.34
N ILE A 54 19.99 2.71 -2.99
CA ILE A 54 19.76 2.21 -1.65
C ILE A 54 20.30 0.78 -1.61
N VAL A 55 21.55 0.65 -1.16
CA VAL A 55 22.17 -0.65 -0.89
C VAL A 55 21.88 -0.97 0.58
N GLY A 56 20.66 -1.41 0.85
CA GLY A 56 20.33 -1.98 2.16
C GLY A 56 20.97 -3.35 2.30
N ASP A 57 21.44 -3.67 3.50
CA ASP A 57 21.90 -5.03 3.79
C ASP A 57 20.69 -5.95 3.89
N ALA A 58 20.53 -6.81 2.89
CA ALA A 58 19.48 -7.80 2.82
C ALA A 58 19.68 -8.95 3.81
N THR A 59 20.50 -8.82 4.85
CA THR A 59 20.51 -9.78 5.97
C THR A 59 19.71 -9.29 7.19
N VAL A 60 19.26 -8.03 7.19
CA VAL A 60 18.33 -7.49 8.20
C VAL A 60 16.93 -7.52 7.60
N ILE A 61 16.39 -8.72 7.37
CA ILE A 61 15.18 -8.88 6.54
C ILE A 61 13.90 -8.93 7.38
N ALA A 62 13.96 -9.42 8.62
CA ALA A 62 12.81 -9.49 9.53
C ALA A 62 13.06 -8.60 10.74
N SER A 63 12.01 -7.89 11.17
CA SER A 63 11.94 -7.31 12.50
C SER A 63 12.17 -8.41 13.53
N GLU A 64 13.12 -8.19 14.45
CA GLU A 64 13.47 -9.21 15.44
C GLU A 64 12.31 -9.39 16.42
N ILE A 65 11.76 -10.60 16.46
CA ILE A 65 10.76 -10.98 17.47
C ILE A 65 11.51 -11.22 18.78
N THR A 66 11.39 -10.26 19.71
CA THR A 66 12.00 -10.32 21.04
C THR A 66 11.03 -10.82 22.10
N GLU A 67 9.74 -10.67 21.85
CA GLU A 67 8.65 -11.17 22.69
C GLU A 67 7.67 -11.94 21.81
N ASN A 68 7.54 -13.25 22.03
CA ASN A 68 6.60 -14.08 21.29
C ASN A 68 5.56 -14.67 22.24
N ILE A 69 4.33 -14.17 22.15
CA ILE A 69 3.19 -14.65 22.93
C ILE A 69 2.74 -15.98 22.32
N ALA A 70 2.84 -17.06 23.12
CA ALA A 70 2.55 -18.41 22.63
C ALA A 70 1.06 -18.69 22.42
N GLY A 71 0.17 -18.02 23.16
CA GLY A 71 -1.25 -18.40 23.21
C GLY A 71 -1.51 -19.70 23.96
N THR A 72 -2.77 -20.16 23.92
CA THR A 72 -3.22 -21.42 24.57
C THR A 72 -3.30 -22.59 23.59
N VAL A 73 -3.57 -22.30 22.31
CA VAL A 73 -3.68 -23.23 21.18
C VAL A 73 -3.18 -22.53 19.92
N ASP A 74 -2.73 -23.27 18.91
CA ASP A 74 -2.39 -22.71 17.59
C ASP A 74 -3.60 -21.96 17.01
N LEU A 75 -3.42 -20.68 16.68
CA LEU A 75 -4.48 -19.78 16.23
C LEU A 75 -5.18 -20.26 14.95
N PHE A 76 -4.52 -21.10 14.17
CA PHE A 76 -5.06 -21.64 12.91
C PHE A 76 -5.45 -23.12 12.99
N ASP A 77 -5.57 -23.67 14.20
CA ASP A 77 -6.07 -25.03 14.40
C ASP A 77 -7.58 -25.13 14.11
N SER A 78 -7.91 -25.54 12.89
CA SER A 78 -9.29 -25.75 12.46
C SER A 78 -10.10 -26.78 13.26
N SER A 79 -9.47 -27.56 14.16
CA SER A 79 -10.15 -28.55 15.01
C SER A 79 -10.76 -27.96 16.28
N VAL A 80 -10.43 -26.71 16.63
CA VAL A 80 -10.97 -26.01 17.80
C VAL A 80 -11.81 -24.79 17.40
N GLN A 81 -12.67 -24.37 18.32
CA GLN A 81 -13.36 -23.09 18.17
C GLN A 81 -12.45 -22.00 18.73
N HIS A 82 -12.17 -20.99 17.91
CA HIS A 82 -11.43 -19.81 18.35
C HIS A 82 -12.36 -18.67 18.76
N GLU A 83 -11.93 -17.89 19.76
CA GLU A 83 -12.59 -16.67 20.23
C GLU A 83 -11.59 -15.52 20.25
N VAL A 84 -12.00 -14.38 19.66
CA VAL A 84 -11.20 -13.16 19.58
C VAL A 84 -12.06 -11.97 20.00
N SER A 85 -11.68 -11.28 21.07
CA SER A 85 -12.34 -10.05 21.50
C SER A 85 -11.37 -8.87 21.51
N LEU A 86 -11.84 -7.73 21.03
CA LEU A 86 -11.12 -6.46 21.07
C LEU A 86 -11.82 -5.46 21.98
N GLU A 87 -11.03 -4.75 22.78
CA GLU A 87 -11.48 -3.62 23.59
C GLU A 87 -10.77 -2.35 23.10
N ILE A 88 -11.54 -1.47 22.46
CA ILE A 88 -11.10 -0.18 21.91
C ILE A 88 -11.85 0.91 22.67
N THR A 89 -11.15 1.83 23.32
CA THR A 89 -11.86 2.91 24.03
C THR A 89 -12.73 3.74 23.07
N ASP A 90 -13.86 4.28 23.54
CA ASP A 90 -14.72 5.17 22.73
C ASP A 90 -13.96 6.36 22.12
N ALA A 91 -12.90 6.80 22.79
CA ALA A 91 -12.05 7.89 22.31
C ALA A 91 -11.22 7.47 21.10
N GLU A 92 -10.55 6.32 21.20
CA GLU A 92 -9.74 5.72 20.14
C GLU A 92 -10.62 5.33 18.94
N TYR A 93 -11.74 4.63 19.18
CA TYR A 93 -12.66 4.22 18.11
C TYR A 93 -13.16 5.43 17.30
N ARG A 94 -13.66 6.47 18.00
CA ARG A 94 -14.14 7.68 17.34
C ARG A 94 -13.02 8.41 16.59
N ASP A 95 -11.81 8.45 17.13
CA ASP A 95 -10.68 9.09 16.45
C ASP A 95 -10.26 8.34 15.19
N MET A 96 -10.23 7.01 15.22
CA MET A 96 -10.00 6.16 14.06
C MET A 96 -11.03 6.45 12.94
N ILE A 97 -12.33 6.38 13.27
CA ILE A 97 -13.40 6.60 12.29
C ILE A 97 -13.39 8.03 11.76
N THR A 98 -13.30 9.04 12.65
CA THR A 98 -13.31 10.45 12.26
C THR A 98 -12.11 10.82 11.38
N THR A 99 -10.94 10.26 11.67
CA THR A 99 -9.73 10.49 10.86
C THR A 99 -9.94 9.94 9.46
N PHE A 100 -10.41 8.69 9.34
CA PHE A 100 -10.70 8.08 8.04
C PHE A 100 -11.76 8.86 7.25
N GLN A 101 -12.83 9.31 7.91
CA GLN A 101 -13.88 10.08 7.26
C GLN A 101 -13.41 11.43 6.71
N LYS A 102 -12.47 12.09 7.42
CA LYS A 102 -11.98 13.42 7.05
C LYS A 102 -10.87 13.42 6.01
N THR A 103 -9.92 12.50 6.14
CA THR A 103 -8.69 12.50 5.33
C THR A 103 -8.53 11.26 4.47
N GLY A 104 -9.27 10.19 4.77
CA GLY A 104 -9.04 8.86 4.19
C GLY A 104 -7.90 8.09 4.86
N ASP A 105 -7.22 8.68 5.85
CA ASP A 105 -6.11 8.05 6.55
C ASP A 105 -6.60 6.95 7.49
N LYS A 106 -5.89 5.82 7.50
CA LYS A 106 -6.20 4.66 8.34
C LYS A 106 -5.26 4.66 9.53
N LYS A 107 -5.57 5.51 10.50
CA LYS A 107 -4.78 5.73 11.70
C LYS A 107 -4.79 4.49 12.62
N TRP A 108 -3.62 4.16 13.17
CA TRP A 108 -3.48 3.21 14.27
C TRP A 108 -4.02 3.79 15.59
N VAL A 109 -4.78 2.98 16.30
CA VAL A 109 -5.32 3.28 17.63
C VAL A 109 -5.05 2.13 18.58
N THR A 110 -4.88 2.43 19.86
CA THR A 110 -4.59 1.41 20.89
C THR A 110 -5.85 0.63 21.26
N ALA A 111 -5.68 -0.68 21.46
CA ALA A 111 -6.71 -1.60 21.92
C ALA A 111 -6.11 -2.68 22.84
N ASP A 112 -6.97 -3.34 23.61
CA ASP A 112 -6.63 -4.59 24.28
C ASP A 112 -7.28 -5.76 23.52
N LEU A 113 -6.59 -6.90 23.48
CA LEU A 113 -6.97 -8.06 22.69
C LEU A 113 -6.98 -9.32 23.55
N THR A 114 -8.02 -10.14 23.42
CA THR A 114 -8.03 -11.50 23.95
C THR A 114 -8.19 -12.50 22.83
N ILE A 115 -7.27 -13.47 22.73
CA ILE A 115 -7.34 -14.61 21.80
C ILE A 115 -7.35 -15.91 22.62
N ASP A 116 -8.45 -16.65 22.57
CA ASP A 116 -8.60 -17.95 23.26
C ASP A 116 -8.25 -17.89 24.76
N GLY A 117 -8.69 -16.82 25.41
CA GLY A 117 -8.40 -16.51 26.82
C GLY A 117 -7.01 -15.94 27.10
N THR A 118 -6.16 -15.80 26.09
CA THR A 118 -4.86 -15.12 26.19
C THR A 118 -5.06 -13.62 26.02
N PHE A 119 -4.94 -12.89 27.11
CA PHE A 119 -5.01 -11.43 27.11
C PHE A 119 -3.67 -10.82 26.67
N VAL A 120 -3.75 -9.82 25.79
CA VAL A 120 -2.64 -9.02 25.27
C VAL A 120 -3.04 -7.56 25.33
N ASP A 121 -2.40 -6.81 26.21
CA ASP A 121 -2.62 -5.37 26.36
C ASP A 121 -1.88 -4.57 25.28
N ASP A 122 -2.32 -3.34 25.03
CA ASP A 122 -1.58 -2.36 24.23
C ASP A 122 -1.25 -2.84 22.80
N VAL A 123 -2.18 -3.54 22.14
CA VAL A 123 -2.09 -3.80 20.70
C VAL A 123 -2.54 -2.56 19.93
N SER A 124 -2.17 -2.48 18.65
CA SER A 124 -2.67 -1.44 17.76
C SER A 124 -3.64 -2.00 16.76
N VAL A 125 -4.70 -1.25 16.46
CA VAL A 125 -5.67 -1.61 15.43
C VAL A 125 -5.89 -0.45 14.47
N ARG A 126 -6.12 -0.76 13.20
CA ARG A 126 -6.52 0.24 12.19
C ARG A 126 -7.47 -0.35 11.17
N LEU A 127 -8.21 0.52 10.48
CA LEU A 127 -9.02 0.12 9.33
C LEU A 127 -8.16 -0.45 8.18
N LYS A 128 -8.69 -1.43 7.45
CA LYS A 128 -8.03 -2.08 6.31
C LYS A 128 -8.93 -2.14 5.07
N GLY A 129 -8.31 -2.13 3.88
CA GLY A 129 -9.04 -2.21 2.61
C GLY A 129 -9.49 -0.85 2.08
N ASN A 130 -9.75 -0.76 0.78
CA ASN A 130 -10.17 0.50 0.12
C ASN A 130 -11.66 0.45 -0.23
N SER A 131 -12.05 -0.52 -1.07
CA SER A 131 -13.42 -0.70 -1.54
C SER A 131 -14.38 -1.06 -0.39
N THR A 132 -13.93 -1.89 0.55
CA THR A 132 -14.78 -2.30 1.67
C THR A 132 -15.11 -1.14 2.62
N LEU A 133 -14.26 -0.12 2.71
CA LEU A 133 -14.49 1.03 3.59
C LEU A 133 -15.37 2.10 2.96
N MET A 134 -15.90 1.91 1.75
CA MET A 134 -16.75 2.90 1.07
C MET A 134 -18.00 3.24 1.89
N GLY A 135 -18.56 2.31 2.65
CA GLY A 135 -19.69 2.53 3.57
C GLY A 135 -19.36 3.35 4.81
N VAL A 136 -18.06 3.49 5.14
CA VAL A 136 -17.56 4.22 6.34
C VAL A 136 -17.03 5.61 5.97
N ARG A 137 -16.87 5.94 4.69
CA ARG A 137 -16.38 7.25 4.24
C ARG A 137 -17.37 8.38 4.57
N GLY A 138 -16.84 9.53 4.98
CA GLY A 138 -17.64 10.73 5.24
C GLY A 138 -18.32 11.26 3.98
N ASP A 139 -19.43 11.98 4.15
CA ASP A 139 -20.24 12.55 3.06
C ASP A 139 -19.42 13.44 2.11
N ASP A 140 -18.44 14.19 2.63
CA ASP A 140 -17.55 15.08 1.87
C ASP A 140 -16.44 14.32 1.10
N ALA A 141 -16.19 13.05 1.43
CA ALA A 141 -15.17 12.18 0.81
C ALA A 141 -15.77 11.25 -0.27
N ARG A 142 -17.07 11.38 -0.54
CA ARG A 142 -17.73 10.66 -1.66
C ARG A 142 -17.22 11.24 -2.98
N PRO A 143 -16.85 10.41 -3.98
CA PRO A 143 -16.47 10.92 -5.29
C PRO A 143 -17.69 11.48 -6.03
N GLY A 144 -18.14 12.66 -5.60
CA GLY A 144 -19.06 13.51 -6.31
C GLY A 144 -18.26 14.54 -7.09
N GLY A 145 -17.98 14.27 -8.38
CA GLY A 145 -17.46 15.31 -9.27
C GLY A 145 -16.50 14.91 -10.40
N SER A 146 -16.11 13.65 -10.55
CA SER A 146 -15.40 13.22 -11.75
C SER A 146 -15.98 11.90 -12.25
N GLY A 147 -16.44 11.92 -13.51
CA GLY A 147 -17.32 10.91 -14.08
C GLY A 147 -16.78 9.49 -13.93
N PHE A 148 -17.64 8.62 -13.45
CA PHE A 148 -17.50 7.19 -13.64
C PHE A 148 -17.33 6.92 -15.14
N ARG A 149 -16.12 6.56 -15.57
CA ARG A 149 -15.92 5.92 -16.87
C ARG A 149 -15.97 4.41 -16.60
N PRO A 150 -16.94 3.68 -17.18
CA PRO A 150 -16.92 2.23 -17.09
C PRO A 150 -15.57 1.68 -17.63
N PRO A 151 -15.08 0.55 -17.11
CA PRO A 151 -13.86 -0.10 -17.61
C PRO A 151 -13.92 -0.31 -19.12
N GLU A 152 -12.81 -0.16 -19.82
CA GLU A 152 -12.74 -0.47 -21.24
C GLU A 152 -13.15 -1.93 -21.49
N GLY A 153 -14.18 -2.12 -22.32
CA GLY A 153 -14.73 -3.44 -22.67
C GLY A 153 -16.15 -3.71 -22.18
N MET A 154 -16.74 -2.86 -21.33
CA MET A 154 -18.14 -2.97 -20.92
C MET A 154 -19.04 -2.11 -21.82
N GLU A 155 -19.60 -2.70 -22.87
CA GLU A 155 -20.66 -2.04 -23.66
C GLU A 155 -21.96 -2.00 -22.85
N LEU A 156 -22.40 -0.80 -22.49
CA LEU A 156 -23.75 -0.61 -21.93
C LEU A 156 -24.79 -0.94 -23.03
N PRO A 157 -25.87 -1.66 -22.72
CA PRO A 157 -26.95 -1.91 -23.68
C PRO A 157 -27.47 -0.59 -24.26
N GLU A 158 -27.68 -0.53 -25.58
CA GLU A 158 -28.27 0.65 -26.21
C GLU A 158 -29.61 1.02 -25.55
N GLY A 159 -29.69 2.24 -25.01
CA GLY A 159 -30.88 2.77 -24.34
C GLY A 159 -30.87 2.72 -22.81
N PHE A 160 -29.77 2.29 -22.17
CA PHE A 160 -29.64 2.39 -20.71
C PHE A 160 -29.24 3.82 -20.29
N GLU A 161 -30.22 4.59 -19.81
CA GLU A 161 -29.98 5.87 -19.13
C GLU A 161 -29.96 5.63 -17.61
N PHE A 162 -28.91 6.09 -16.93
CA PHE A 162 -28.90 6.09 -15.46
C PHE A 162 -29.99 7.05 -14.96
N PRO A 163 -30.79 6.66 -13.93
CA PRO A 163 -31.74 7.57 -13.31
C PRO A 163 -31.06 8.88 -12.89
N GLU A 164 -31.76 10.02 -12.95
CA GLU A 164 -31.19 11.33 -12.56
C GLU A 164 -30.68 11.35 -11.11
N ASP A 165 -31.22 10.49 -10.24
CA ASP A 165 -30.81 10.31 -8.84
C ASP A 165 -29.84 9.13 -8.64
N PHE A 166 -29.19 8.64 -9.69
CA PHE A 166 -28.20 7.57 -9.59
C PHE A 166 -26.95 8.07 -8.86
N ASP A 167 -26.80 7.64 -7.61
CA ASP A 167 -25.61 7.89 -6.78
C ASP A 167 -24.71 6.63 -6.78
N PRO A 168 -23.56 6.65 -7.47
CA PRO A 168 -22.59 5.55 -7.45
C PRO A 168 -22.05 5.26 -6.05
N GLY A 169 -21.99 6.26 -5.17
CA GLY A 169 -21.62 6.11 -3.76
C GLY A 169 -22.65 5.32 -2.96
N ARG A 170 -23.94 5.42 -3.31
CA ARG A 170 -25.01 4.62 -2.73
C ARG A 170 -24.98 3.17 -3.20
N MET A 171 -24.56 2.91 -4.44
CA MET A 171 -24.30 1.57 -4.96
C MET A 171 -23.07 0.93 -4.28
N GLY A 172 -21.99 1.70 -4.09
CA GLY A 172 -20.79 1.26 -3.35
C GLY A 172 -21.05 1.02 -1.85
N GLY A 173 -21.94 1.80 -1.23
CA GLY A 173 -22.43 1.58 0.13
C GLY A 173 -23.35 0.35 0.25
N MET A 174 -24.14 0.02 -0.78
CA MET A 174 -24.91 -1.23 -0.82
C MET A 174 -24.05 -2.49 -1.03
N MET A 175 -22.82 -2.34 -1.53
CA MET A 175 -21.83 -3.43 -1.65
C MET A 175 -20.80 -3.46 -0.51
N SER A 176 -20.78 -2.46 0.37
CA SER A 176 -19.90 -2.41 1.55
C SER A 176 -20.62 -3.02 2.74
N SER A 177 -20.02 -4.07 3.32
CA SER A 177 -20.53 -4.69 4.55
C SER A 177 -20.05 -3.96 5.82
N ALA A 178 -19.30 -2.86 5.71
CA ALA A 178 -18.69 -2.17 6.85
C ALA A 178 -19.48 -0.92 7.23
N SER A 179 -19.73 -0.75 8.53
CA SER A 179 -20.50 0.35 9.11
C SER A 179 -19.83 0.85 10.39
N GLU A 180 -19.87 2.17 10.62
CA GLU A 180 -19.39 2.75 11.87
C GLU A 180 -20.27 2.39 13.09
N ASP A 181 -21.54 2.07 12.86
CA ASP A 181 -22.51 1.70 13.90
C ASP A 181 -22.38 0.23 14.33
N ASP A 182 -21.72 -0.59 13.52
CA ASP A 182 -21.37 -1.97 13.83
C ASP A 182 -19.84 -2.14 13.77
N PRO A 183 -19.12 -1.90 14.89
CA PRO A 183 -17.67 -2.04 14.94
C PRO A 183 -17.18 -3.41 14.46
N THR A 184 -17.97 -4.47 14.72
CA THR A 184 -17.57 -5.82 14.31
C THR A 184 -17.54 -5.99 12.81
N SER A 185 -18.27 -5.16 12.05
CA SER A 185 -18.34 -5.19 10.59
C SER A 185 -17.09 -4.62 9.90
N LEU A 186 -16.26 -3.89 10.65
CA LEU A 186 -15.11 -3.20 10.11
C LEU A 186 -14.00 -4.19 9.74
N PRO A 187 -13.40 -4.04 8.55
CA PRO A 187 -12.14 -4.71 8.23
C PRO A 187 -11.00 -4.07 9.03
N LEU A 188 -10.33 -4.85 9.87
CA LEU A 188 -9.27 -4.37 10.74
C LEU A 188 -7.94 -5.06 10.44
N LEU A 189 -6.85 -4.32 10.63
CA LEU A 189 -5.51 -4.87 10.82
C LEU A 189 -5.17 -4.70 12.30
N ILE A 190 -4.74 -5.77 12.94
CA ILE A 190 -4.24 -5.81 14.32
C ILE A 190 -2.72 -5.93 14.22
N SER A 191 -1.99 -5.08 14.93
CA SER A 191 -0.53 -5.17 15.08
C SER A 191 -0.19 -5.39 16.56
N PHE A 192 0.69 -6.35 16.80
CA PHE A 192 1.27 -6.62 18.12
C PHE A 192 2.49 -5.74 18.39
N ASP A 193 3.17 -5.24 17.36
CA ASP A 193 4.50 -4.60 17.46
C ASP A 193 4.51 -3.08 17.26
N GLU A 194 3.41 -2.47 16.79
CA GLU A 194 3.30 -1.02 16.57
C GLU A 194 3.54 -0.22 17.86
N ASN A 195 2.97 -0.66 18.99
CA ASN A 195 3.19 -0.02 20.30
C ASN A 195 4.35 -0.65 21.08
N VAL A 196 4.61 -1.95 20.87
CA VAL A 196 5.63 -2.72 21.59
C VAL A 196 6.55 -3.42 20.59
N SER A 197 7.63 -2.72 20.20
CA SER A 197 8.56 -3.22 19.18
C SER A 197 9.06 -4.63 19.48
N GLY A 198 8.97 -5.52 18.48
CA GLY A 198 9.44 -6.90 18.55
C GLY A 198 8.47 -7.87 19.25
N ARG A 199 7.26 -7.43 19.59
CA ARG A 199 6.21 -8.33 20.10
C ARG A 199 5.44 -8.99 18.96
N ALA A 200 5.24 -10.29 19.08
CA ALA A 200 4.48 -11.11 18.15
C ALA A 200 3.54 -12.05 18.91
N TYR A 201 2.50 -12.54 18.22
CA TYR A 201 1.66 -13.63 18.66
C TYR A 201 1.89 -14.84 17.76
N GLN A 202 2.40 -15.94 18.33
CA GLN A 202 2.76 -17.16 17.60
C GLN A 202 3.63 -16.90 16.37
N GLY A 203 4.57 -15.96 16.50
CA GLY A 203 5.49 -15.57 15.43
C GLY A 203 4.96 -14.57 14.41
N MET A 204 3.72 -14.08 14.57
CA MET A 204 3.10 -13.08 13.69
C MET A 204 3.07 -11.71 14.39
N THR A 205 3.50 -10.65 13.69
CA THR A 205 3.39 -9.28 14.20
C THR A 205 2.06 -8.64 13.80
N GLU A 206 1.42 -9.08 12.71
CA GLU A 206 0.12 -8.57 12.29
C GLU A 206 -0.93 -9.66 11.95
N LEU A 207 -2.20 -9.37 12.23
CA LEU A 207 -3.36 -10.19 11.88
C LEU A 207 -4.43 -9.36 11.17
N SER A 208 -5.06 -9.93 10.15
CA SER A 208 -6.10 -9.27 9.35
C SER A 208 -7.48 -9.84 9.68
N VAL A 209 -8.42 -8.98 10.10
CA VAL A 209 -9.83 -9.32 10.30
C VAL A 209 -10.61 -8.95 9.05
N ARG A 210 -11.25 -9.93 8.40
CA ARG A 210 -12.08 -9.67 7.21
C ARG A 210 -13.44 -9.08 7.58
N PRO A 211 -14.00 -8.24 6.69
CA PRO A 211 -15.34 -7.68 6.87
C PRO A 211 -16.43 -8.71 6.52
N GLY A 212 -17.61 -8.61 7.15
CA GLY A 212 -18.78 -9.45 6.82
C GLY A 212 -18.75 -10.89 7.37
N THR A 213 -19.83 -11.67 7.20
CA THR A 213 -19.96 -13.07 7.69
C THR A 213 -20.36 -14.03 6.56
N PRO A 214 -19.73 -15.22 6.38
CA PRO A 214 -18.44 -15.70 6.88
C PRO A 214 -17.30 -15.64 5.83
N VAL A 215 -17.49 -15.08 4.63
CA VAL A 215 -16.40 -15.02 3.61
C VAL A 215 -15.85 -16.42 3.25
N LEU A 216 -16.75 -17.42 3.13
CA LEU A 216 -16.39 -18.83 2.87
C LEU A 216 -15.60 -19.03 1.57
N ASN A 217 -15.85 -18.18 0.58
CA ASN A 217 -15.17 -18.23 -0.70
C ASN A 217 -13.67 -17.95 -0.57
N GLU A 218 -13.26 -16.99 0.27
CA GLU A 218 -11.85 -16.71 0.52
C GLU A 218 -11.18 -17.87 1.27
N ALA A 219 -11.81 -18.37 2.34
CA ALA A 219 -11.30 -19.52 3.10
C ALA A 219 -11.09 -20.76 2.20
N MET A 220 -12.06 -21.05 1.33
CA MET A 220 -11.95 -22.16 0.38
C MET A 220 -10.85 -21.91 -0.67
N ALA A 221 -10.74 -20.68 -1.19
CA ALA A 221 -9.71 -20.32 -2.15
C ALA A 221 -8.29 -20.40 -1.57
N LEU A 222 -8.10 -19.97 -0.32
CA LEU A 222 -6.84 -20.13 0.42
C LEU A 222 -6.49 -21.62 0.59
N SER A 223 -7.45 -22.44 1.04
CA SER A 223 -7.25 -23.89 1.19
C SER A 223 -6.85 -24.56 -0.13
N LEU A 224 -7.57 -24.29 -1.22
CA LEU A 224 -7.24 -24.87 -2.53
C LEU A 224 -5.90 -24.38 -3.06
N THR A 225 -5.53 -23.12 -2.77
CA THR A 225 -4.20 -22.60 -3.12
C THR A 225 -3.11 -23.37 -2.37
N ALA A 226 -3.28 -23.58 -1.06
CA ALA A 226 -2.34 -24.38 -0.25
C ALA A 226 -2.20 -25.82 -0.78
N GLU A 227 -3.30 -26.48 -1.14
CA GLU A 227 -3.30 -27.86 -1.67
C GLU A 227 -2.53 -28.00 -2.99
N THR A 228 -2.37 -26.91 -3.76
CA THR A 228 -1.52 -26.91 -4.96
C THR A 228 -0.02 -26.70 -4.66
N GLY A 229 0.35 -26.58 -3.37
CA GLY A 229 1.72 -26.31 -2.94
C GLY A 229 2.18 -24.88 -3.21
N GLN A 230 1.25 -23.95 -3.47
CA GLN A 230 1.56 -22.53 -3.60
C GLN A 230 1.58 -21.86 -2.22
N PRO A 231 2.48 -20.87 -2.01
CA PRO A 231 2.44 -20.07 -0.80
C PRO A 231 1.12 -19.31 -0.68
N THR A 232 0.54 -19.33 0.51
CA THR A 232 -0.74 -18.68 0.80
C THR A 232 -0.83 -18.32 2.28
N GLN A 233 -1.90 -17.64 2.67
CA GLN A 233 -2.09 -17.16 4.05
C GLN A 233 -2.87 -18.18 4.88
N ARG A 234 -2.43 -18.39 6.13
CA ARG A 234 -3.20 -19.16 7.11
C ARG A 234 -4.42 -18.35 7.56
N TYR A 235 -5.48 -19.06 7.93
CA TYR A 235 -6.72 -18.43 8.37
C TYR A 235 -7.45 -19.26 9.44
N ALA A 236 -8.30 -18.59 10.21
CA ALA A 236 -9.19 -19.21 11.18
C ALA A 236 -10.55 -18.52 11.20
N TYR A 237 -11.57 -19.31 11.51
CA TYR A 237 -12.88 -18.78 11.87
C TYR A 237 -12.95 -18.52 13.37
N THR A 238 -13.30 -17.29 13.74
CA THR A 238 -13.35 -16.88 15.14
C THR A 238 -14.75 -16.41 15.53
N VAL A 239 -15.13 -16.68 16.78
CA VAL A 239 -16.18 -15.94 17.46
C VAL A 239 -15.58 -14.59 17.83
N TYR A 240 -16.12 -13.51 17.27
CA TYR A 240 -15.51 -12.20 17.29
C TYR A 240 -16.42 -11.15 17.92
N SER A 241 -15.84 -10.25 18.73
CA SER A 241 -16.53 -9.09 19.30
C SER A 241 -15.61 -7.89 19.45
N ILE A 242 -16.21 -6.69 19.50
CA ILE A 242 -15.54 -5.43 19.87
C ILE A 242 -16.38 -4.72 20.94
N ASN A 243 -15.79 -4.23 22.03
CA ASN A 243 -16.46 -3.39 23.05
C ASN A 243 -17.80 -3.95 23.56
N ASP A 244 -17.81 -5.19 24.06
CA ASP A 244 -19.02 -5.89 24.56
C ASP A 244 -20.19 -6.01 23.53
N SER A 245 -19.93 -5.77 22.25
CA SER A 245 -20.92 -5.97 21.19
C SER A 245 -21.35 -7.44 21.07
N ALA A 246 -22.48 -7.66 20.40
CA ALA A 246 -22.93 -9.01 20.08
C ALA A 246 -21.85 -9.76 19.26
N THR A 247 -21.59 -11.01 19.63
CA THR A 247 -20.59 -11.82 18.93
C THR A 247 -21.05 -12.17 17.52
N THR A 248 -20.09 -12.30 16.63
CA THR A 248 -20.29 -12.68 15.22
C THR A 248 -19.17 -13.62 14.75
N THR A 249 -19.32 -14.24 13.60
CA THR A 249 -18.26 -15.09 13.03
C THR A 249 -17.41 -14.30 12.05
N ARG A 250 -16.10 -14.21 12.28
CA ARG A 250 -15.16 -13.54 11.36
C ARG A 250 -14.10 -14.49 10.85
N LEU A 251 -13.62 -14.18 9.64
CA LEU A 251 -12.43 -14.80 9.08
C LEU A 251 -11.22 -13.95 9.49
N LEU A 252 -10.34 -14.54 10.28
CA LEU A 252 -9.06 -13.99 10.69
C LEU A 252 -7.96 -14.60 9.81
N LEU A 253 -7.03 -13.79 9.30
CA LEU A 253 -5.95 -14.24 8.46
C LEU A 253 -4.60 -13.76 8.99
N GLU A 254 -3.57 -14.57 8.75
CA GLU A 254 -2.19 -14.13 8.76
C GLU A 254 -2.00 -12.98 7.76
N HIS A 255 -1.42 -11.87 8.21
CA HIS A 255 -1.14 -10.75 7.33
C HIS A 255 0.25 -10.92 6.66
N PRO A 256 0.38 -10.67 5.34
CA PRO A 256 1.69 -10.63 4.69
C PRO A 256 2.51 -9.41 5.10
N ASP A 257 3.11 -9.48 6.29
CA ASP A 257 4.10 -8.57 6.83
C ASP A 257 5.54 -9.03 6.48
N ASP A 258 6.54 -8.41 7.09
CA ASP A 258 7.93 -8.80 6.90
C ASP A 258 8.22 -10.20 7.47
N GLY A 259 7.63 -10.59 8.60
CA GLY A 259 7.70 -11.94 9.16
C GLY A 259 7.22 -13.00 8.17
N TYR A 260 6.04 -12.78 7.57
CA TYR A 260 5.50 -13.64 6.51
C TYR A 260 6.42 -13.70 5.29
N ALA A 261 6.93 -12.56 4.82
CA ALA A 261 7.85 -12.52 3.68
C ALA A 261 9.09 -13.38 3.90
N ASN A 262 9.60 -13.40 5.13
CA ASN A 262 10.80 -14.16 5.51
C ASN A 262 10.55 -15.64 5.80
N SER A 263 9.31 -16.06 5.96
CA SER A 263 8.93 -17.47 6.14
C SER A 263 8.43 -18.12 4.85
N LEU A 264 8.22 -17.33 3.80
CA LEU A 264 7.52 -17.75 2.58
C LEU A 264 8.27 -18.82 1.77
N PHE A 265 9.59 -18.67 1.67
CA PHE A 265 10.47 -19.52 0.88
C PHE A 265 11.79 -19.76 1.62
N ASP A 266 12.44 -20.87 1.31
CA ASP A 266 13.82 -21.11 1.75
C ASP A 266 14.77 -20.15 1.00
N GLY A 267 15.28 -19.15 1.69
CA GLY A 267 16.25 -18.22 1.12
C GLY A 267 15.99 -16.76 1.50
N ASN A 268 16.78 -15.86 0.93
CA ASN A 268 16.62 -14.42 1.13
C ASN A 268 15.97 -13.82 -0.11
N GLY A 269 15.05 -12.88 0.09
CA GLY A 269 14.37 -12.23 -1.02
C GLY A 269 13.61 -10.98 -0.60
N TYR A 270 13.03 -10.30 -1.58
CA TYR A 270 12.17 -9.15 -1.37
C TYR A 270 10.74 -9.50 -1.73
N LEU A 271 9.79 -9.22 -0.83
CA LEU A 271 8.38 -9.31 -1.12
C LEU A 271 7.85 -7.92 -1.49
N TYR A 272 7.29 -7.79 -2.69
CA TYR A 272 6.67 -6.57 -3.18
C TYR A 272 5.16 -6.76 -3.29
N LYS A 273 4.40 -5.90 -2.62
CA LYS A 273 2.95 -5.83 -2.80
C LYS A 273 2.63 -4.96 -4.01
N ALA A 274 1.77 -5.44 -4.90
CA ALA A 274 1.17 -4.61 -5.93
C ALA A 274 0.06 -3.72 -5.33
N ASP A 275 0.06 -2.45 -5.71
CA ASP A 275 -1.07 -1.54 -5.48
C ASP A 275 -2.00 -1.52 -6.71
N ALA A 276 -3.23 -1.03 -6.55
CA ALA A 276 -4.24 -1.05 -7.61
C ALA A 276 -3.84 -0.25 -8.89
N SER A 277 -2.88 0.67 -8.75
CA SER A 277 -2.23 1.45 -9.83
C SER A 277 -1.10 0.68 -10.54
N SER A 278 -0.72 -0.50 -10.04
CA SER A 278 0.38 -1.29 -10.58
C SER A 278 0.09 -1.74 -12.00
N ARG A 279 1.07 -1.59 -12.89
CA ARG A 279 1.06 -2.21 -14.22
C ARG A 279 2.47 -2.69 -14.53
N PHE A 280 2.57 -3.73 -15.33
CA PHE A 280 3.83 -4.18 -15.91
C PHE A 280 4.25 -3.25 -17.05
N GLU A 281 4.65 -2.03 -16.70
CA GLU A 281 5.05 -0.98 -17.64
C GLU A 281 6.33 -0.31 -17.14
N TYR A 282 7.35 -0.30 -17.99
CA TYR A 282 8.58 0.45 -17.73
C TYR A 282 8.35 1.95 -17.97
N VAL A 283 8.74 2.75 -16.98
CA VAL A 283 8.63 4.22 -17.02
C VAL A 283 10.01 4.83 -17.24
N ASP A 284 10.92 4.61 -16.28
CA ASP A 284 12.32 4.99 -16.34
C ASP A 284 13.16 4.20 -15.32
N ASP A 285 14.44 4.53 -15.22
CA ASP A 285 15.38 3.91 -14.25
C ASP A 285 15.22 4.47 -12.81
N ASP A 286 14.28 5.39 -12.56
CA ASP A 286 14.11 6.04 -11.27
C ASP A 286 13.12 5.23 -10.41
N GLN A 287 13.62 4.57 -9.36
CA GLN A 287 12.80 3.72 -8.49
C GLN A 287 11.61 4.46 -7.87
N SER A 288 11.73 5.79 -7.65
CA SER A 288 10.64 6.59 -7.11
C SER A 288 9.41 6.65 -8.02
N SER A 289 9.58 6.47 -9.33
CA SER A 289 8.49 6.38 -10.32
C SER A 289 7.57 5.17 -10.10
N TYR A 290 8.01 4.19 -9.31
CA TYR A 290 7.29 2.93 -9.06
C TYR A 290 6.81 2.78 -7.61
N ALA A 291 7.15 3.72 -6.73
CA ALA A 291 6.85 3.62 -5.30
C ALA A 291 5.35 3.62 -4.98
N ASP A 292 4.53 4.24 -5.84
CA ASP A 292 3.06 4.23 -5.73
C ASP A 292 2.40 3.03 -6.42
N ARG A 293 3.19 2.10 -6.97
CA ARG A 293 2.75 0.91 -7.71
C ARG A 293 3.13 -0.39 -7.00
N PHE A 294 4.32 -0.39 -6.39
CA PHE A 294 4.86 -1.52 -5.67
C PHE A 294 5.40 -1.07 -4.32
N LYS A 295 4.92 -1.70 -3.25
CA LYS A 295 5.42 -1.52 -1.91
C LYS A 295 6.26 -2.71 -1.50
N GLN A 296 7.55 -2.49 -1.22
CA GLN A 296 8.38 -3.50 -0.58
C GLN A 296 7.92 -3.73 0.87
N ILE A 297 7.72 -4.99 1.25
CA ILE A 297 7.16 -5.41 2.54
C ILE A 297 8.26 -5.68 3.57
N ASN A 298 9.31 -6.40 3.20
CA ASN A 298 10.43 -6.75 4.08
C ASN A 298 11.68 -5.92 3.79
N ALA A 299 12.67 -5.95 4.70
CA ALA A 299 13.85 -5.07 4.64
C ALA A 299 13.47 -3.58 4.46
N VAL A 300 12.45 -3.16 5.22
CA VAL A 300 11.87 -1.80 5.22
C VAL A 300 12.94 -0.79 5.62
N GLY A 301 13.41 -0.02 4.65
CA GLY A 301 14.57 0.87 4.79
C GLY A 301 15.53 0.77 3.61
N SER A 302 15.55 -0.39 2.92
CA SER A 302 16.20 -0.53 1.62
C SER A 302 15.36 0.06 0.49
N GLY A 303 14.01 -0.05 0.54
CA GLY A 303 13.12 0.51 -0.50
C GLY A 303 13.57 0.19 -1.93
N ASN A 304 14.20 -0.97 -2.11
CA ASN A 304 14.90 -1.35 -3.32
C ASN A 304 13.91 -1.94 -4.31
N LEU A 305 13.38 -1.09 -5.17
CA LEU A 305 12.53 -1.47 -6.29
C LEU A 305 13.35 -1.78 -7.55
N GLN A 306 14.69 -1.78 -7.49
CA GLN A 306 15.54 -2.03 -8.65
C GLN A 306 15.25 -3.36 -9.36
N PRO A 307 14.97 -4.48 -8.65
CA PRO A 307 14.58 -5.72 -9.32
C PRO A 307 13.35 -5.57 -10.21
N ILE A 308 12.33 -4.84 -9.72
CA ILE A 308 11.12 -4.53 -10.50
C ILE A 308 11.49 -3.68 -11.71
N VAL A 309 12.26 -2.60 -11.52
CA VAL A 309 12.68 -1.72 -12.63
C VAL A 309 13.45 -2.49 -13.70
N ASN A 310 14.37 -3.37 -13.31
CA ASN A 310 15.16 -4.18 -14.22
C ASN A 310 14.29 -5.14 -15.04
N PHE A 311 13.35 -5.81 -14.37
CA PHE A 311 12.43 -6.73 -15.03
C PHE A 311 11.53 -6.02 -16.02
N LEU A 312 10.91 -4.90 -15.62
CA LEU A 312 10.05 -4.10 -16.48
C LEU A 312 10.82 -3.54 -17.68
N LYS A 313 12.06 -3.08 -17.47
CA LYS A 313 12.92 -2.58 -18.54
C LYS A 313 13.29 -3.66 -19.56
N TRP A 314 13.57 -4.87 -19.08
CA TRP A 314 13.82 -6.00 -19.97
C TRP A 314 12.55 -6.35 -20.76
N MET A 315 11.40 -6.46 -20.09
CA MET A 315 10.12 -6.74 -20.75
C MET A 315 9.76 -5.72 -21.83
N ASP A 316 10.01 -4.42 -21.58
CA ASP A 316 9.72 -3.34 -22.54
C ASP A 316 10.62 -3.38 -23.78
N ALA A 317 11.84 -3.91 -23.65
CA ALA A 317 12.82 -3.97 -24.74
C ALA A 317 12.83 -5.31 -25.49
N ALA A 318 12.37 -6.40 -24.87
CA ALA A 318 12.42 -7.74 -25.42
C ALA A 318 11.48 -7.90 -26.63
N SER A 319 11.97 -8.51 -27.71
CA SER A 319 11.07 -9.03 -28.76
C SER A 319 10.28 -10.25 -28.28
N ASP A 320 9.26 -10.67 -29.04
CA ASP A 320 8.51 -11.89 -28.74
C ASP A 320 9.43 -13.12 -28.64
N GLU A 321 10.44 -13.22 -29.51
CA GLU A 321 11.44 -14.30 -29.47
C GLU A 321 12.36 -14.21 -28.24
N GLU A 322 12.79 -13.00 -27.87
CA GLU A 322 13.60 -12.79 -26.65
C GLU A 322 12.79 -13.07 -25.39
N PHE A 323 11.52 -12.68 -25.37
CA PHE A 323 10.61 -12.95 -24.27
C PHE A 323 10.40 -14.45 -24.08
N ASP A 324 10.07 -15.19 -25.14
CA ASP A 324 9.88 -16.65 -25.08
C ASP A 324 11.16 -17.37 -24.63
N ALA A 325 12.32 -16.94 -25.11
CA ALA A 325 13.60 -17.56 -24.77
C ALA A 325 14.08 -17.23 -23.34
N HIS A 326 13.81 -16.03 -22.83
CA HIS A 326 14.45 -15.50 -21.62
C HIS A 326 13.51 -15.15 -20.47
N LEU A 327 12.18 -15.34 -20.60
CA LEU A 327 11.27 -15.15 -19.46
C LEU A 327 11.68 -15.98 -18.23
N GLY A 328 12.17 -17.21 -18.47
CA GLY A 328 12.66 -18.11 -17.44
C GLY A 328 13.90 -17.63 -16.69
N ASP A 329 14.59 -16.60 -17.19
CA ASP A 329 15.71 -15.97 -16.49
C ASP A 329 15.22 -14.95 -15.44
N TRP A 330 13.99 -14.46 -15.57
CA TRP A 330 13.40 -13.43 -14.72
C TRP A 330 12.28 -13.94 -13.81
N VAL A 331 11.58 -14.99 -14.22
CA VAL A 331 10.39 -15.51 -13.52
C VAL A 331 10.53 -17.01 -13.33
N ASP A 332 10.12 -17.51 -12.17
CA ASP A 332 9.85 -18.94 -12.02
C ASP A 332 8.60 -19.30 -12.84
N VAL A 333 8.81 -19.70 -14.09
CA VAL A 333 7.74 -19.98 -15.07
C VAL A 333 6.85 -21.13 -14.62
N GLU A 334 7.38 -22.13 -13.91
CA GLU A 334 6.58 -23.24 -13.41
C GLU A 334 5.63 -22.76 -12.31
N SER A 335 6.15 -22.00 -11.34
CA SER A 335 5.34 -21.41 -10.28
C SER A 335 4.30 -20.45 -10.85
N PHE A 336 4.69 -19.63 -11.83
CA PHE A 336 3.78 -18.70 -12.50
C PHE A 336 2.65 -19.41 -13.25
N ALA A 337 2.95 -20.47 -14.01
CA ALA A 337 1.92 -21.25 -14.69
C ALA A 337 0.93 -21.89 -13.71
N ARG A 338 1.42 -22.37 -12.55
CA ARG A 338 0.58 -22.92 -11.48
C ARG A 338 -0.32 -21.86 -10.86
N TYR A 339 0.21 -20.67 -10.61
CA TYR A 339 -0.56 -19.52 -10.15
C TYR A 339 -1.69 -19.18 -11.12
N VAL A 340 -1.38 -18.96 -12.40
CA VAL A 340 -2.38 -18.61 -13.42
C VAL A 340 -3.45 -19.70 -13.52
N ALA A 341 -3.06 -20.97 -13.58
CA ALA A 341 -4.01 -22.08 -13.63
C ALA A 341 -4.93 -22.11 -12.40
N THR A 342 -4.39 -21.88 -11.21
CA THR A 342 -5.16 -21.87 -9.96
C THR A 342 -6.13 -20.70 -9.89
N GLN A 343 -5.69 -19.48 -10.19
CA GLN A 343 -6.57 -18.31 -10.18
C GLN A 343 -7.71 -18.42 -11.21
N ASN A 344 -7.43 -18.98 -12.39
CA ASN A 344 -8.46 -19.27 -13.40
C ASN A 344 -9.47 -20.31 -12.91
N LEU A 345 -9.01 -21.41 -12.29
CA LEU A 345 -9.90 -22.44 -11.73
C LEU A 345 -10.75 -21.91 -10.57
N LEU A 346 -10.20 -20.99 -9.78
CA LEU A 346 -10.91 -20.29 -8.71
C LEU A 346 -11.87 -19.22 -9.24
N VAL A 347 -11.84 -18.89 -10.54
CA VAL A 347 -12.62 -17.80 -11.14
C VAL A 347 -12.35 -16.48 -10.39
N ASN A 348 -11.09 -16.23 -10.04
CA ASN A 348 -10.70 -15.01 -9.35
C ASN A 348 -10.52 -13.87 -10.34
N GLY A 349 -11.58 -13.06 -10.50
CA GLY A 349 -11.56 -11.90 -11.41
C GLY A 349 -10.72 -10.72 -10.92
N ASP A 350 -10.19 -10.79 -9.69
CA ASP A 350 -9.44 -9.69 -9.05
C ASP A 350 -7.99 -10.07 -8.70
N ASP A 351 -7.46 -11.09 -9.39
CA ASP A 351 -6.07 -11.54 -9.29
C ASP A 351 -5.09 -10.53 -9.95
N MET A 352 -3.88 -10.97 -10.32
CA MET A 352 -2.90 -10.08 -10.99
C MET A 352 -3.36 -9.53 -12.34
N ALA A 353 -4.25 -10.24 -13.05
CA ALA A 353 -4.82 -9.79 -14.32
C ALA A 353 -6.10 -8.96 -14.10
N GLY A 354 -6.65 -9.01 -12.88
CA GLY A 354 -7.82 -8.26 -12.46
C GLY A 354 -7.56 -6.78 -12.13
N PRO A 355 -8.64 -5.99 -11.98
CA PRO A 355 -8.55 -4.56 -11.74
C PRO A 355 -7.99 -4.20 -10.36
N GLY A 356 -8.13 -5.08 -9.36
CA GLY A 356 -7.64 -4.90 -8.00
C GLY A 356 -6.14 -5.13 -7.83
N GLN A 357 -5.52 -5.90 -8.74
CA GLN A 357 -4.09 -6.26 -8.68
C GLN A 357 -3.72 -6.94 -7.37
N ASN A 358 -4.53 -7.91 -6.90
CA ASN A 358 -4.30 -8.57 -5.61
C ASN A 358 -3.25 -9.68 -5.69
N TYR A 359 -1.98 -9.29 -5.68
CA TYR A 359 -0.84 -10.21 -5.62
C TYR A 359 0.37 -9.55 -4.95
N TYR A 360 1.32 -10.40 -4.56
CA TYR A 360 2.68 -10.01 -4.28
C TYR A 360 3.64 -10.62 -5.30
N LEU A 361 4.81 -10.01 -5.44
CA LEU A 361 5.96 -10.54 -6.16
C LEU A 361 7.08 -10.81 -5.17
N TRP A 362 7.47 -12.06 -5.04
CA TRP A 362 8.68 -12.46 -4.34
C TRP A 362 9.86 -12.44 -5.31
N TYR A 363 10.90 -11.65 -5.02
CA TYR A 363 12.17 -11.67 -5.74
C TYR A 363 13.21 -12.42 -4.93
N ASP A 364 13.63 -13.58 -5.41
CA ASP A 364 14.63 -14.41 -4.76
C ASP A 364 16.05 -13.90 -5.07
N LEU A 365 16.85 -13.64 -4.04
CA LEU A 365 18.21 -13.09 -4.21
C LEU A 365 19.26 -14.13 -4.64
N GLY A 366 18.95 -15.42 -4.53
CA GLY A 366 19.85 -16.49 -4.96
C GLY A 366 19.68 -16.82 -6.45
N THR A 367 18.44 -16.90 -6.91
CA THR A 367 18.09 -17.21 -8.30
C THR A 367 17.87 -15.98 -9.18
N GLU A 368 17.65 -14.81 -8.56
CA GLU A 368 17.30 -13.55 -9.22
C GLU A 368 15.98 -13.62 -10.01
N LYS A 369 15.04 -14.46 -9.56
CA LYS A 369 13.73 -14.66 -10.20
C LYS A 369 12.57 -14.19 -9.36
N PHE A 370 11.52 -13.75 -10.05
CA PHE A 370 10.23 -13.45 -9.49
C PHE A 370 9.32 -14.67 -9.37
N THR A 371 8.61 -14.76 -8.26
CA THR A 371 7.48 -15.67 -8.04
C THR A 371 6.24 -14.86 -7.64
N VAL A 372 5.10 -15.17 -8.25
CA VAL A 372 3.81 -14.53 -7.91
C VAL A 372 3.18 -15.23 -6.71
N VAL A 373 2.70 -14.45 -5.75
CA VAL A 373 2.07 -14.93 -4.52
C VAL A 373 0.66 -14.38 -4.45
N SER A 374 -0.33 -15.25 -4.23
CA SER A 374 -1.74 -14.86 -4.17
C SER A 374 -2.03 -13.98 -2.95
N TRP A 375 -2.94 -13.02 -3.13
CA TRP A 375 -3.46 -12.18 -2.07
C TRP A 375 -4.95 -11.90 -2.29
N ASP A 376 -5.67 -11.59 -1.21
CA ASP A 376 -7.06 -11.11 -1.24
C ASP A 376 -7.99 -11.94 -2.14
N LEU A 377 -8.18 -13.22 -1.78
CA LEU A 377 -9.01 -14.15 -2.55
C LEU A 377 -10.51 -13.99 -2.26
N ASN A 378 -10.94 -12.85 -1.71
CA ASN A 378 -12.32 -12.56 -1.35
C ASN A 378 -13.25 -12.38 -2.56
N LEU A 379 -12.70 -12.16 -3.77
CA LEU A 379 -13.44 -12.16 -5.02
C LEU A 379 -13.27 -13.44 -5.86
N ALA A 380 -12.62 -14.47 -5.29
CA ALA A 380 -12.62 -15.80 -5.88
C ALA A 380 -13.99 -16.48 -5.72
N MET A 381 -14.29 -17.41 -6.63
CA MET A 381 -15.48 -18.26 -6.65
C MET A 381 -16.81 -17.49 -6.70
N GLN A 382 -16.84 -16.36 -7.39
CA GLN A 382 -18.06 -15.55 -7.58
C GLN A 382 -18.85 -15.90 -8.86
N GLY A 383 -18.43 -16.95 -9.57
CA GLY A 383 -18.99 -17.38 -10.86
C GLY A 383 -20.21 -18.30 -10.78
#